data_AF-A0AAN9HKY9-F1
#
_entry.id   AF-A0AAN9HKY9-F1
#
_cell.length_a   1.000
_cell.length_b   1.000
_cell.length_c   1.000
_cell.angle_alpha   90.00
_cell.angle_beta   90.00
_cell.angle_gamma   90.00
#
_symmetry.space_group_name_H-M   'P 1'
#
loop_
_entity.id
_entity.type
_entity.pdbx_description
1 polymer ?
#
loop_
_entity_poly.entity_id
_entity_poly.type
_entity_poly.pdbx_seq_one_letter_code
_entity_poly.pdbx_strand_id
1 'polypeptide(L)'
;MLLLNAKERIGKNTIKRIYVNILCLRNATLYGAKVSEAYISVLCWFGGVMKHSSIRDFGKSDVSNNTSQGLKKDIRFSYFWVRCARLLSVTLFSVHCAGCLYYMLDDMYPHQGKTWIGAVVPNFRETSLQISYISAMYWSITTMTTVGYGDLHAVNTMEMIFIIFYMLFNLGLTAYLIGNMTNLVVEGTSRTMEFRNSIEAASSFVCRNRLPPRLKEQILAYMCLRFKAESLNQHQLIEQLPKSICQGICQHLFFATAETVYLFKGVSKEILLSLML
;
A
#
# COMPACT_ATOMS: atom_id res chain seq x y z
N MET A 1 -29.26 -11.05 22.86
CA MET A 1 -30.28 -10.13 22.32
C MET A 1 -29.83 -8.66 22.29
N LEU A 2 -29.01 -8.18 23.24
CA LEU A 2 -28.52 -6.78 23.26
C LEU A 2 -27.42 -6.45 22.23
N LEU A 3 -26.60 -7.42 21.81
CA LEU A 3 -25.52 -7.19 20.83
C LEU A 3 -26.00 -7.11 19.36
N LEU A 4 -27.13 -7.74 19.02
CA LEU A 4 -27.73 -7.63 17.69
C LEU A 4 -28.35 -6.24 17.46
N ASN A 5 -28.94 -5.65 18.50
CA ASN A 5 -29.50 -4.30 18.47
C ASN A 5 -28.46 -3.17 18.33
N ALA A 6 -27.21 -3.39 18.78
CA ALA A 6 -26.14 -2.41 18.65
C ALA A 6 -25.58 -2.36 17.22
N LYS A 7 -25.43 -3.52 16.56
CA LYS A 7 -24.95 -3.63 15.17
C LYS A 7 -25.94 -2.99 14.18
N GLU A 8 -27.24 -3.14 14.43
CA GLU A 8 -28.30 -2.53 13.62
C GLU A 8 -28.39 -1.00 13.82
N ARG A 9 -28.11 -0.49 15.03
CA ARG A 9 -28.09 0.95 15.34
C ARG A 9 -26.87 1.67 14.74
N ILE A 10 -25.71 1.00 14.71
CA ILE A 10 -24.49 1.54 14.08
C ILE A 10 -24.65 1.59 12.56
N GLY A 11 -25.26 0.57 11.93
CA GLY A 11 -25.59 0.58 10.50
C GLY A 11 -26.58 1.69 10.13
N LYS A 12 -27.66 1.89 10.92
CA LYS A 12 -28.64 2.96 10.70
C LYS A 12 -28.06 4.36 10.87
N ASN A 13 -27.12 4.57 11.79
CA ASN A 13 -26.47 5.88 12.00
C ASN A 13 -25.45 6.23 10.92
N THR A 14 -24.72 5.24 10.38
CA THR A 14 -23.83 5.45 9.24
C THR A 14 -24.63 5.76 7.98
N ILE A 15 -25.73 5.03 7.73
CA ILE A 15 -26.66 5.31 6.63
C ILE A 15 -27.30 6.69 6.80
N LYS A 16 -27.68 7.10 8.02
CA LYS A 16 -28.20 8.45 8.30
C LYS A 16 -27.17 9.55 8.02
N ARG A 17 -25.89 9.34 8.34
CA ARG A 17 -24.81 10.31 8.03
C ARG A 17 -24.57 10.44 6.53
N ILE A 18 -24.63 9.33 5.79
CA ILE A 18 -24.60 9.33 4.33
C ILE A 18 -25.84 10.06 3.79
N TYR A 19 -27.02 9.83 4.38
CA TYR A 19 -28.28 10.51 4.04
C TYR A 19 -28.25 12.03 4.28
N VAL A 20 -27.59 12.50 5.35
CA VAL A 20 -27.47 13.94 5.64
C VAL A 20 -26.51 14.63 4.67
N ASN A 21 -25.42 13.96 4.27
CA ASN A 21 -24.55 14.45 3.20
C ASN A 21 -25.26 14.44 1.83
N ILE A 22 -26.17 13.49 1.60
CA ILE A 22 -27.00 13.41 0.39
C ILE A 22 -28.17 14.40 0.41
N LEU A 23 -28.79 14.73 1.54
CA LEU A 23 -29.88 15.73 1.57
C LEU A 23 -29.39 17.17 1.36
N CYS A 24 -28.12 17.44 1.64
CA CYS A 24 -27.46 18.68 1.22
C CYS A 24 -27.34 18.79 -0.33
N LEU A 25 -27.71 17.72 -1.06
CA LEU A 25 -27.79 17.59 -2.51
C LEU A 25 -29.20 17.97 -3.12
N ARG A 26 -30.05 18.78 -2.45
CA ARG A 26 -31.45 19.05 -2.88
C ARG A 26 -31.79 20.43 -3.55
N ASN A 27 -30.87 21.39 -3.75
CA ASN A 27 -31.19 22.72 -4.33
C ASN A 27 -30.81 22.91 -5.83
N ALA A 28 -31.70 22.50 -6.74
CA ALA A 28 -31.50 22.25 -8.18
C ALA A 28 -30.67 23.26 -9.04
N THR A 29 -30.48 24.52 -8.65
CA THR A 29 -29.65 25.50 -9.40
C THR A 29 -28.15 25.48 -9.05
N LEU A 30 -27.75 24.81 -7.96
CA LEU A 30 -26.35 24.69 -7.53
C LEU A 30 -25.64 23.41 -8.03
N TYR A 31 -26.32 22.50 -8.73
CA TYR A 31 -25.85 21.11 -8.92
C TYR A 31 -24.84 20.91 -10.03
N GLY A 32 -24.88 21.69 -11.11
CA GLY A 32 -23.81 21.70 -12.11
C GLY A 32 -22.45 22.08 -11.52
N ALA A 33 -22.45 23.01 -10.55
CA ALA A 33 -21.26 23.39 -9.78
C ALA A 33 -20.90 22.36 -8.69
N LYS A 34 -21.86 21.60 -8.15
CA LYS A 34 -21.60 20.59 -7.11
C LYS A 34 -21.08 19.25 -7.65
N VAL A 35 -21.44 18.86 -8.88
CA VAL A 35 -20.84 17.68 -9.54
C VAL A 35 -19.36 17.97 -9.84
N SER A 36 -19.04 19.18 -10.34
CA SER A 36 -17.66 19.61 -10.47
C SER A 36 -16.97 19.77 -9.12
N GLU A 37 -17.62 20.28 -8.06
CA GLU A 37 -17.02 20.36 -6.71
C GLU A 37 -16.80 19.00 -6.04
N ALA A 38 -17.70 18.03 -6.19
CA ALA A 38 -17.51 16.67 -5.66
C ALA A 38 -16.38 15.95 -6.43
N TYR A 39 -16.32 16.16 -7.74
CA TYR A 39 -15.22 15.67 -8.57
C TYR A 39 -13.91 16.39 -8.26
N ILE A 40 -13.92 17.71 -8.06
CA ILE A 40 -12.78 18.52 -7.59
C ILE A 40 -12.40 18.10 -6.18
N SER A 41 -13.32 17.72 -5.30
CA SER A 41 -13.02 17.21 -3.96
C SER A 41 -12.38 15.84 -4.04
N VAL A 42 -12.80 14.95 -4.94
CA VAL A 42 -12.16 13.66 -5.20
C VAL A 42 -10.80 13.84 -5.85
N LEU A 43 -10.65 14.79 -6.79
CA LEU A 43 -9.38 15.14 -7.43
C LEU A 43 -8.42 15.89 -6.49
N CYS A 44 -8.91 16.75 -5.59
CA CYS A 44 -8.13 17.42 -4.54
C CYS A 44 -7.74 16.42 -3.46
N TRP A 45 -8.63 15.48 -3.12
CA TRP A 45 -8.29 14.37 -2.23
C TRP A 45 -7.27 13.44 -2.89
N PHE A 46 -7.42 13.10 -4.17
CA PHE A 46 -6.44 12.34 -4.95
C PHE A 46 -5.12 13.10 -5.05
N GLY A 47 -5.14 14.41 -5.33
CA GLY A 47 -3.98 15.29 -5.32
C GLY A 47 -3.33 15.36 -3.94
N GLY A 48 -4.12 15.34 -2.85
CA GLY A 48 -3.65 15.26 -1.47
C GLY A 48 -3.03 13.89 -1.13
N VAL A 49 -3.64 12.80 -1.59
CA VAL A 49 -3.12 11.41 -1.44
C VAL A 49 -1.82 11.24 -2.23
N MET A 50 -1.75 11.78 -3.45
CA MET A 50 -0.56 11.85 -4.29
C MET A 50 0.54 12.69 -3.62
N LYS A 51 0.19 13.87 -3.08
CA LYS A 51 1.12 14.76 -2.38
C LYS A 51 1.66 14.13 -1.09
N HIS A 52 0.81 13.41 -0.35
CA HIS A 52 1.17 12.66 0.86
C HIS A 52 1.78 11.27 0.58
N SER A 53 1.95 10.92 -0.70
CA SER A 53 2.71 9.74 -1.15
C SER A 53 4.14 10.09 -1.56
N SER A 54 4.52 11.38 -1.55
CA SER A 54 5.93 11.76 -1.55
C SER A 54 6.56 11.26 -0.25
N ILE A 55 7.54 10.36 -0.40
CA ILE A 55 8.26 9.55 0.58
C ILE A 55 8.90 10.35 1.76
N ARG A 56 8.73 11.68 1.82
CA ARG A 56 9.43 12.56 2.78
C ARG A 56 8.75 12.79 4.13
N ASP A 57 7.44 12.58 4.25
CA ASP A 57 6.73 13.02 5.48
C ASP A 57 6.51 11.91 6.51
N PHE A 58 6.40 10.64 6.10
CA PHE A 58 6.25 9.53 7.07
C PHE A 58 7.56 9.19 7.81
N GLY A 59 8.72 9.52 7.25
CA GLY A 59 10.02 9.31 7.91
C GLY A 59 10.39 10.38 8.94
N LYS A 60 9.65 11.50 9.02
CA LYS A 60 9.96 12.62 9.94
C LYS A 60 8.99 12.74 11.12
N SER A 61 7.75 12.26 10.99
CA SER A 61 6.77 12.33 12.07
C SER A 61 7.00 11.32 13.20
N ASP A 62 7.74 10.24 12.96
CA ASP A 62 7.94 9.16 13.95
C ASP A 62 9.10 9.41 14.94
N VAL A 63 9.90 10.47 14.76
CA VAL A 63 11.06 10.74 15.64
C VAL A 63 10.72 11.64 16.83
N SER A 64 9.65 12.46 16.78
CA SER A 64 9.57 13.57 17.74
C SER A 64 8.72 13.37 18.99
N ASN A 65 7.70 12.50 19.06
CA ASN A 65 6.85 12.48 20.27
C ASN A 65 6.36 11.09 20.67
N ASN A 66 7.05 10.55 21.70
CA ASN A 66 6.45 9.83 22.81
C ASN A 66 5.95 8.38 22.56
N THR A 67 6.77 7.45 22.06
CA THR A 67 6.37 6.02 22.05
C THR A 67 7.50 4.98 22.12
N SER A 68 8.45 5.11 23.06
CA SER A 68 9.49 4.09 23.28
C SER A 68 8.96 2.70 23.71
N GLN A 69 7.66 2.57 24.03
CA GLN A 69 7.01 1.29 24.37
C GLN A 69 6.04 0.76 23.30
N GLY A 70 5.59 1.58 22.34
CA GLY A 70 4.74 1.14 21.22
C GLY A 70 5.54 0.55 20.05
N LEU A 71 6.78 1.03 19.87
CA LEU A 71 7.65 0.65 18.76
C LEU A 71 7.97 -0.86 18.68
N LYS A 72 7.90 -1.60 19.80
CA LYS A 72 8.22 -3.04 19.82
C LYS A 72 7.07 -3.92 19.33
N LYS A 73 5.83 -3.42 19.28
CA LYS A 73 4.65 -4.21 18.84
C LYS A 73 4.32 -4.00 17.36
N ASP A 74 4.65 -2.86 16.78
CA ASP A 74 4.21 -2.47 15.43
C ASP A 74 5.18 -2.84 14.29
N ILE A 75 6.40 -3.29 14.58
CA ILE A 75 7.37 -3.74 13.55
C ILE A 75 6.91 -5.01 12.80
N ARG A 76 5.90 -5.73 13.31
CA ARG A 76 5.38 -6.95 12.67
C ARG A 76 4.26 -6.71 11.65
N PHE A 77 3.61 -5.55 11.64
CA PHE A 77 2.73 -5.22 10.52
C PHE A 77 3.63 -4.82 9.35
N SER A 78 3.83 -5.75 8.41
CA SER A 78 4.72 -5.50 7.27
C SER A 78 4.29 -4.21 6.60
N TYR A 79 5.22 -3.29 6.44
CA TYR A 79 5.07 -2.04 5.70
C TYR A 79 4.37 -2.24 4.35
N PHE A 80 4.60 -3.39 3.72
CA PHE A 80 3.88 -3.90 2.57
C PHE A 80 2.35 -3.91 2.75
N TRP A 81 1.85 -4.55 3.82
CA TRP A 81 0.41 -4.67 4.09
C TRP A 81 -0.26 -3.34 4.35
N VAL A 82 0.41 -2.42 5.04
CA VAL A 82 -0.11 -1.07 5.30
C VAL A 82 -0.26 -0.29 3.99
N ARG A 83 0.74 -0.34 3.12
CA ARG A 83 0.68 0.30 1.79
C ARG A 83 -0.42 -0.34 0.93
N CYS A 84 -0.51 -1.67 0.87
CA CYS A 84 -1.56 -2.38 0.12
C CYS A 84 -2.97 -2.03 0.64
N ALA A 85 -3.18 -2.02 1.95
CA ALA A 85 -4.46 -1.66 2.56
C ALA A 85 -4.86 -0.21 2.24
N ARG A 86 -3.89 0.73 2.25
CA ARG A 86 -4.13 2.12 1.86
C ARG A 86 -4.56 2.23 0.40
N LEU A 87 -3.87 1.56 -0.52
CA LEU A 87 -4.22 1.56 -1.95
C LEU A 87 -5.60 0.95 -2.18
N LEU A 88 -5.90 -0.18 -1.54
CA LEU A 88 -7.22 -0.80 -1.60
C LEU A 88 -8.33 0.13 -1.08
N SER A 89 -8.10 0.80 0.04
CA SER A 89 -9.06 1.75 0.60
C SER A 89 -9.33 2.93 -0.35
N VAL A 90 -8.30 3.43 -1.04
CA VAL A 90 -8.43 4.50 -2.04
C VAL A 90 -9.28 4.03 -3.21
N THR A 91 -9.01 2.84 -3.75
CA THR A 91 -9.79 2.26 -4.86
C THR A 91 -11.25 2.04 -4.47
N LEU A 92 -11.51 1.44 -3.31
CA LEU A 92 -12.88 1.18 -2.84
C LEU A 92 -13.68 2.47 -2.65
N PHE A 93 -13.05 3.51 -2.09
CA PHE A 93 -13.70 4.81 -1.93
C PHE A 93 -14.02 5.44 -3.29
N SER A 94 -13.07 5.40 -4.23
CA SER A 94 -13.27 5.93 -5.58
C SER A 94 -14.43 5.26 -6.31
N VAL A 95 -14.51 3.92 -6.25
CA VAL A 95 -15.60 3.14 -6.85
C VAL A 95 -16.94 3.49 -6.18
N HIS A 96 -16.98 3.58 -4.85
CA HIS A 96 -18.20 3.94 -4.14
C HIS A 96 -18.70 5.34 -4.54
N CYS A 97 -17.81 6.33 -4.57
CA CYS A 97 -18.13 7.69 -5.01
C CYS A 97 -18.65 7.71 -6.45
N ALA A 98 -17.96 7.04 -7.38
CA ALA A 98 -18.36 7.02 -8.79
C ALA A 98 -19.72 6.32 -8.99
N GLY A 99 -19.95 5.18 -8.35
CA GLY A 99 -21.24 4.48 -8.39
C GLY A 99 -22.39 5.35 -7.86
N CYS A 100 -22.19 6.02 -6.72
CA CYS A 100 -23.20 6.91 -6.14
C CYS A 100 -23.48 8.14 -7.03
N LEU A 101 -22.45 8.74 -7.62
CA LEU A 101 -22.60 9.86 -8.56
C LEU A 101 -23.35 9.43 -9.83
N TYR A 102 -23.06 8.23 -10.35
CA TYR A 102 -23.72 7.71 -11.54
C TYR A 102 -25.19 7.39 -11.30
N TYR A 103 -25.53 6.87 -10.12
CA TYR A 103 -26.92 6.73 -9.69
C TYR A 103 -27.63 8.08 -9.52
N MET A 104 -26.95 9.08 -8.97
CA MET A 104 -27.52 10.43 -8.82
C MET A 104 -27.80 11.09 -10.16
N LEU A 105 -26.96 10.87 -11.18
CA LEU A 105 -27.20 11.37 -12.54
C LEU A 105 -28.49 10.79 -13.15
N ASP A 106 -28.80 9.53 -12.85
CA ASP A 106 -30.05 8.88 -13.28
C ASP A 106 -31.28 9.48 -12.58
N ASP A 107 -31.24 9.69 -11.25
CA ASP A 107 -32.37 10.26 -10.51
C ASP A 107 -32.70 11.69 -10.96
N MET A 108 -31.67 12.45 -11.35
CA MET A 108 -31.78 13.81 -11.89
C MET A 108 -32.31 13.86 -13.33
N TYR A 109 -32.34 12.76 -14.06
CA TYR A 109 -32.74 12.77 -15.47
C TYR A 109 -34.28 12.78 -15.62
N PRO A 110 -34.86 13.75 -16.35
CA PRO A 110 -36.30 13.95 -16.40
C PRO A 110 -37.05 12.91 -17.25
N HIS A 111 -36.38 12.21 -18.16
CA HIS A 111 -37.01 11.23 -19.06
C HIS A 111 -36.78 9.80 -18.57
N GLN A 112 -37.83 9.20 -17.99
CA GLN A 112 -37.81 7.83 -17.50
C GLN A 112 -37.51 6.83 -18.64
N GLY A 113 -36.64 5.85 -18.37
CA GLY A 113 -36.31 4.75 -19.29
C GLY A 113 -35.20 5.02 -20.31
N LYS A 114 -34.63 6.25 -20.36
CA LYS A 114 -33.49 6.60 -21.23
C LYS A 114 -32.19 6.81 -20.45
N THR A 115 -31.96 5.94 -19.49
CA THR A 115 -30.82 5.98 -18.57
C THR A 115 -30.19 4.60 -18.48
N TRP A 116 -28.98 4.53 -17.95
CA TRP A 116 -28.20 3.29 -17.86
C TRP A 116 -28.90 2.14 -17.14
N ILE A 117 -29.69 2.43 -16.09
CA ILE A 117 -30.45 1.41 -15.35
C ILE A 117 -31.88 1.29 -15.86
N GLY A 118 -32.50 2.40 -16.28
CA GLY A 118 -33.86 2.44 -16.78
C GLY A 118 -34.05 1.68 -18.10
N ALA A 119 -32.98 1.52 -18.89
CA ALA A 119 -33.00 0.70 -20.10
C ALA A 119 -33.05 -0.81 -19.82
N VAL A 120 -32.55 -1.27 -18.67
CA VAL A 120 -32.46 -2.69 -18.30
C VAL A 120 -33.58 -3.11 -17.36
N VAL A 121 -33.94 -2.24 -16.40
CA VAL A 121 -34.97 -2.50 -15.41
C VAL A 121 -36.10 -1.48 -15.58
N PRO A 122 -37.17 -1.82 -16.33
CA PRO A 122 -38.37 -0.98 -16.36
C PRO A 122 -38.96 -0.87 -14.95
N ASN A 123 -39.33 0.35 -14.54
CA ASN A 123 -39.81 0.70 -13.18
C ASN A 123 -38.76 0.59 -12.05
N PHE A 124 -37.47 0.83 -12.34
CA PHE A 124 -36.41 0.75 -11.32
C PHE A 124 -36.68 1.59 -10.04
N ARG A 125 -37.46 2.68 -10.13
CA ARG A 125 -37.79 3.55 -8.98
C ARG A 125 -38.68 2.88 -7.93
N GLU A 126 -39.39 1.82 -8.30
CA GLU A 126 -40.20 1.01 -7.39
C GLU A 126 -39.39 -0.15 -6.78
N THR A 127 -38.20 -0.40 -7.30
CA THR A 127 -37.28 -1.44 -6.83
C THR A 127 -36.60 -1.01 -5.52
N SER A 128 -36.20 -1.99 -4.70
CA SER A 128 -35.50 -1.71 -3.45
C SER A 128 -34.17 -0.97 -3.69
N LEU A 129 -33.89 0.03 -2.85
CA LEU A 129 -32.63 0.82 -2.87
C LEU A 129 -31.37 -0.06 -2.84
N GLN A 130 -31.47 -1.26 -2.26
CA GLN A 130 -30.38 -2.24 -2.23
C GLN A 130 -29.99 -2.71 -3.62
N ILE A 131 -30.96 -3.00 -4.49
CA ILE A 131 -30.70 -3.47 -5.86
C ILE A 131 -30.04 -2.34 -6.65
N SER A 132 -30.58 -1.12 -6.57
CA SER A 132 -29.99 0.04 -7.25
C SER A 132 -28.55 0.31 -6.81
N TYR A 133 -28.27 0.23 -5.51
CA TYR A 133 -26.90 0.39 -4.99
C TYR A 133 -25.96 -0.70 -5.49
N ILE A 134 -26.39 -1.97 -5.46
CA ILE A 134 -25.57 -3.09 -5.94
C ILE A 134 -25.30 -2.96 -7.44
N SER A 135 -26.30 -2.60 -8.25
CA SER A 135 -26.14 -2.37 -9.69
C SER A 135 -25.17 -1.22 -9.98
N ALA A 136 -25.26 -0.11 -9.25
CA ALA A 136 -24.37 1.03 -9.39
C ALA A 136 -22.92 0.70 -8.99
N MET A 137 -22.73 -0.05 -7.90
CA MET A 137 -21.43 -0.56 -7.48
C MET A 137 -20.85 -1.53 -8.50
N TYR A 138 -21.66 -2.45 -9.01
CA TYR A 138 -21.26 -3.39 -10.05
C TYR A 138 -20.78 -2.66 -11.30
N TRP A 139 -21.55 -1.70 -11.81
CA TRP A 139 -21.15 -0.86 -12.96
C TRP A 139 -19.82 -0.13 -12.71
N SER A 140 -19.66 0.46 -11.52
CA SER A 140 -18.47 1.22 -11.18
C SER A 140 -17.23 0.33 -11.08
N ILE A 141 -17.36 -0.88 -10.49
CA ILE A 141 -16.29 -1.87 -10.38
C ILE A 141 -15.91 -2.39 -11.75
N THR A 142 -16.87 -2.86 -12.56
CA THR A 142 -16.58 -3.45 -13.89
C THR A 142 -15.93 -2.45 -14.83
N THR A 143 -16.28 -1.17 -14.71
CA THR A 143 -15.64 -0.08 -15.46
C THR A 143 -14.24 0.26 -14.91
N MET A 144 -14.06 0.30 -13.59
CA MET A 144 -12.75 0.54 -12.95
C MET A 144 -11.75 -0.57 -13.27
N THR A 145 -12.18 -1.83 -13.20
CA THR A 145 -11.35 -3.00 -13.49
C THR A 145 -11.22 -3.27 -14.99
N THR A 146 -11.74 -2.39 -15.86
CA THR A 146 -11.67 -2.51 -17.32
C THR A 146 -12.27 -3.81 -17.88
N VAL A 147 -13.21 -4.43 -17.14
CA VAL A 147 -13.90 -5.65 -17.58
C VAL A 147 -14.97 -5.32 -18.62
N GLY A 148 -15.82 -4.33 -18.31
CA GLY A 148 -16.72 -3.70 -19.28
C GLY A 148 -17.64 -4.64 -20.06
N TYR A 149 -18.50 -5.42 -19.39
CA TYR A 149 -19.43 -6.34 -20.05
C TYR A 149 -20.41 -5.65 -21.02
N GLY A 150 -20.72 -4.38 -20.80
CA GLY A 150 -21.63 -3.58 -21.66
C GLY A 150 -23.11 -3.78 -21.37
N ASP A 151 -23.45 -4.62 -20.39
CA ASP A 151 -24.80 -4.82 -19.86
C ASP A 151 -25.40 -3.55 -19.24
N LEU A 152 -24.56 -2.73 -18.62
CA LEU A 152 -24.90 -1.41 -18.11
C LEU A 152 -24.03 -0.37 -18.82
N HIS A 153 -24.65 0.44 -19.68
CA HIS A 153 -23.96 1.44 -20.49
C HIS A 153 -24.71 2.77 -20.49
N ALA A 154 -24.00 3.86 -20.77
CA ALA A 154 -24.61 5.18 -20.91
C ALA A 154 -25.56 5.21 -22.10
N VAL A 155 -26.75 5.76 -21.89
CA VAL A 155 -27.78 5.95 -22.91
C VAL A 155 -27.93 7.43 -23.25
N ASN A 156 -27.72 8.31 -22.25
CA ASN A 156 -27.86 9.75 -22.43
C ASN A 156 -26.49 10.46 -22.54
N THR A 157 -26.49 11.64 -23.16
CA THR A 157 -25.26 12.41 -23.40
C THR A 157 -24.55 12.82 -22.10
N MET A 158 -25.30 13.07 -21.02
CA MET A 158 -24.72 13.45 -19.73
C MET A 158 -23.97 12.29 -19.06
N GLU A 159 -24.53 11.09 -19.09
CA GLU A 159 -23.90 9.84 -18.68
C GLU A 159 -22.65 9.60 -19.54
N MET A 160 -22.73 9.76 -20.86
CA MET A 160 -21.57 9.58 -21.74
C MET A 160 -20.40 10.51 -21.36
N ILE A 161 -20.68 11.79 -21.10
CA ILE A 161 -19.66 12.75 -20.66
C ILE A 161 -19.05 12.32 -19.32
N PHE A 162 -19.88 11.93 -18.35
CA PHE A 162 -19.40 11.44 -17.06
C PHE A 162 -18.51 10.20 -17.20
N ILE A 163 -18.91 9.23 -18.01
CA ILE A 163 -18.15 8.01 -18.26
C ILE A 163 -16.78 8.33 -18.88
N ILE A 164 -16.70 9.26 -19.84
CA ILE A 164 -15.44 9.66 -20.46
C ILE A 164 -14.46 10.17 -19.39
N PHE A 165 -14.91 11.08 -18.51
CA PHE A 165 -14.06 11.58 -17.43
C PHE A 165 -13.68 10.49 -16.43
N TYR A 166 -14.63 9.62 -16.07
CA TYR A 166 -14.37 8.50 -15.17
C TYR A 166 -13.36 7.50 -15.74
N MET A 167 -13.44 7.18 -17.03
CA MET A 167 -12.48 6.30 -17.71
C MET A 167 -11.08 6.92 -17.74
N LEU A 168 -10.95 8.22 -18.03
CA LEU A 168 -9.67 8.93 -17.98
C LEU A 168 -9.07 8.92 -16.56
N PHE A 169 -9.91 9.14 -15.55
CA PHE A 169 -9.50 9.06 -14.15
C PHE A 169 -9.03 7.63 -13.79
N ASN A 170 -9.77 6.60 -14.20
CA ASN A 170 -9.42 5.19 -13.92
C ASN A 170 -8.10 4.79 -14.56
N LEU A 171 -7.78 5.31 -15.75
CA LEU A 171 -6.48 5.08 -16.39
C LEU A 171 -5.33 5.61 -15.51
N GLY A 172 -5.46 6.83 -15.00
CA GLY A 172 -4.48 7.44 -14.10
C GLY A 172 -4.37 6.70 -12.75
N LEU A 173 -5.50 6.35 -12.15
CA LEU A 173 -5.54 5.59 -10.91
C LEU A 173 -4.90 4.21 -11.07
N THR A 174 -5.19 3.50 -12.16
CA THR A 174 -4.63 2.16 -12.44
C THR A 174 -3.12 2.24 -12.64
N ALA A 175 -2.64 3.23 -13.39
CA ALA A 175 -1.20 3.46 -13.56
C ALA A 175 -0.51 3.74 -12.21
N TYR A 176 -1.13 4.54 -11.34
CA TYR A 176 -0.64 4.80 -9.99
C TYR A 176 -0.60 3.53 -9.12
N LEU A 177 -1.65 2.71 -9.15
CA LEU A 177 -1.72 1.46 -8.41
C LEU A 177 -0.60 0.50 -8.85
N ILE A 178 -0.43 0.31 -10.17
CA ILE A 178 0.62 -0.54 -10.72
C ILE A 178 1.99 -0.02 -10.30
N GLY A 179 2.27 1.28 -10.45
CA GLY A 179 3.56 1.86 -10.08
C GLY A 179 3.92 1.65 -8.61
N ASN A 180 2.96 1.84 -7.70
CA ASN A 180 3.19 1.60 -6.27
C ASN A 180 3.39 0.11 -5.95
N MET A 181 2.64 -0.78 -6.60
CA MET A 181 2.81 -2.23 -6.44
C MET A 181 4.15 -2.70 -6.99
N THR A 182 4.59 -2.20 -8.14
CA THR A 182 5.91 -2.50 -8.70
C THR A 182 7.02 -2.06 -7.77
N ASN A 183 6.96 -0.83 -7.22
CA ASN A 183 7.95 -0.34 -6.26
C ASN A 183 8.03 -1.23 -5.01
N LEU A 184 6.86 -1.68 -4.50
CA LEU A 184 6.80 -2.61 -3.38
C LEU A 184 7.43 -3.97 -3.68
N VAL A 185 7.17 -4.52 -4.87
CA VAL A 185 7.75 -5.80 -5.30
C VAL A 185 9.26 -5.67 -5.50
N VAL A 186 9.72 -4.58 -6.13
CA VAL A 186 11.15 -4.31 -6.30
C VAL A 186 11.81 -4.21 -4.93
N GLU A 187 11.31 -3.37 -4.03
CA GLU A 187 11.84 -3.22 -2.67
C GLU A 187 11.86 -4.56 -1.90
N GLY A 188 10.81 -5.37 -2.02
CA GLY A 188 10.73 -6.69 -1.38
C GLY A 188 11.66 -7.74 -1.98
N THR A 189 12.09 -7.58 -3.24
CA THR A 189 12.93 -8.56 -3.96
C THR A 189 14.36 -8.09 -4.20
N SER A 190 14.68 -6.81 -3.96
CA SER A 190 15.99 -6.20 -4.23
C SER A 190 17.13 -7.03 -3.66
N ARG A 191 17.02 -7.45 -2.41
CA ARG A 191 18.07 -8.23 -1.73
C ARG A 191 18.36 -9.56 -2.43
N THR A 192 17.32 -10.31 -2.79
CA THR A 192 17.48 -11.58 -3.51
C THR A 192 18.01 -11.34 -4.92
N MET A 193 17.60 -10.25 -5.55
CA MET A 193 18.06 -9.85 -6.88
C MET A 193 19.55 -9.49 -6.86
N GLU A 194 20.01 -8.69 -5.89
CA GLU A 194 21.43 -8.36 -5.69
C GLU A 194 22.30 -9.60 -5.46
N PHE A 195 21.81 -10.56 -4.66
CA PHE A 195 22.51 -11.83 -4.47
C PHE A 195 22.65 -12.61 -5.79
N ARG A 196 21.55 -12.76 -6.54
CA ARG A 196 21.56 -13.46 -7.83
C ARG A 196 22.51 -12.78 -8.81
N ASN A 197 22.46 -11.45 -8.92
CA ASN A 197 23.35 -10.67 -9.77
C ASN A 197 24.82 -10.85 -9.35
N SER A 198 25.11 -10.88 -8.05
CA SER A 198 26.46 -11.12 -7.53
C SER A 198 26.99 -12.51 -7.86
N ILE A 199 26.14 -13.54 -7.75
CA ILE A 199 26.47 -14.92 -8.12
C ILE A 199 26.68 -15.05 -9.63
N GLU A 200 25.84 -14.41 -10.44
CA GLU A 200 25.98 -14.40 -11.89
C GLU A 200 27.29 -13.72 -12.34
N ALA A 201 27.61 -12.56 -11.77
CA ALA A 201 28.87 -11.87 -12.03
C ALA A 201 30.09 -12.72 -11.66
N ALA A 202 30.06 -13.38 -10.49
CA ALA A 202 31.12 -14.29 -10.06
C ALA A 202 31.25 -15.50 -11.01
N SER A 203 30.12 -16.10 -11.40
CA SER A 203 30.10 -17.22 -12.34
C SER A 203 30.67 -16.82 -13.71
N SER A 204 30.30 -15.65 -14.22
CA SER A 204 30.83 -15.10 -15.47
C SER A 204 32.35 -14.88 -15.40
N PHE A 205 32.86 -14.33 -14.28
CA PHE A 205 34.29 -14.15 -14.05
C PHE A 205 35.06 -15.48 -14.05
N VAL A 206 34.53 -16.49 -13.35
CA VAL A 206 35.13 -17.84 -13.28
C VAL A 206 35.19 -18.47 -14.68
N CYS A 207 34.09 -18.40 -15.43
CA CYS A 207 34.00 -18.97 -16.78
C CYS A 207 34.93 -18.26 -17.76
N ARG A 208 34.98 -16.92 -17.73
CA ARG A 208 35.81 -16.12 -18.63
C ARG A 208 37.30 -16.40 -18.46
N ASN A 209 37.74 -16.62 -17.22
CA ASN A 209 39.14 -16.93 -16.91
C ASN A 209 39.45 -18.44 -16.91
N ARG A 210 38.49 -19.31 -17.27
CA ARG A 210 38.64 -20.78 -17.31
C ARG A 210 39.23 -21.36 -16.02
N LEU A 211 38.74 -20.91 -14.86
CA LEU A 211 39.23 -21.41 -13.58
C LEU A 211 38.85 -22.89 -13.37
N PRO A 212 39.70 -23.67 -12.68
CA PRO A 212 39.42 -25.08 -12.41
C PRO A 212 38.15 -25.26 -11.54
N PRO A 213 37.42 -26.38 -11.70
CA PRO A 213 36.14 -26.62 -11.03
C PRO A 213 36.18 -26.45 -9.51
N ARG A 214 37.28 -26.86 -8.88
CA ARG A 214 37.47 -26.74 -7.42
C ARG A 214 37.46 -25.29 -6.94
N LEU A 215 38.11 -24.38 -7.67
CA LEU A 215 38.12 -22.94 -7.33
C LEU A 215 36.76 -22.30 -7.56
N LYS A 216 36.05 -22.72 -8.62
CA LYS A 216 34.67 -22.29 -8.89
C LYS A 216 33.75 -22.59 -7.71
N GLU A 217 33.75 -23.83 -7.23
CA GLU A 217 32.91 -24.26 -6.12
C GLU A 217 33.23 -23.49 -4.83
N GLN A 218 34.51 -23.28 -4.53
CA GLN A 218 34.94 -22.50 -3.37
C GLN A 218 34.44 -21.05 -3.44
N ILE A 219 34.57 -20.39 -4.60
CA ILE A 219 34.11 -19.00 -4.79
C ILE A 219 32.60 -18.90 -4.61
N LEU A 220 31.82 -19.78 -5.25
CA LEU A 220 30.35 -19.75 -5.15
C LEU A 220 29.85 -20.11 -3.75
N ALA A 221 30.48 -21.10 -3.09
CA ALA A 221 30.16 -21.48 -1.72
C ALA A 221 30.45 -20.33 -0.74
N TYR A 222 31.60 -19.67 -0.88
CA TYR A 222 31.94 -18.49 -0.08
C TYR A 222 30.92 -17.35 -0.28
N MET A 223 30.54 -17.04 -1.53
CA MET A 223 29.55 -16.00 -1.82
C MET A 223 28.17 -16.31 -1.21
N CYS A 224 27.75 -17.57 -1.24
CA CYS A 224 26.51 -18.03 -0.60
C CYS A 224 26.56 -17.91 0.92
N LEU A 225 27.66 -18.35 1.54
CA LEU A 225 27.91 -18.22 2.98
C LEU A 225 27.94 -16.75 3.40
N ARG A 226 28.64 -15.90 2.64
CA ARG A 226 28.73 -14.46 2.88
C ARG A 226 27.35 -13.82 2.86
N PHE A 227 26.52 -14.09 1.85
CA PHE A 227 25.15 -13.54 1.79
C PHE A 227 24.28 -13.99 2.97
N LYS A 228 24.42 -15.25 3.38
CA LYS A 228 23.71 -15.78 4.57
C LYS A 228 24.19 -15.11 5.85
N ALA A 229 25.49 -14.86 6.01
CA ALA A 229 26.04 -14.13 7.14
C ALA A 229 25.64 -12.63 7.13
N GLU A 230 25.64 -12.01 5.95
CA GLU A 230 25.23 -10.62 5.73
C GLU A 230 23.72 -10.41 5.99
N SER A 231 22.91 -11.48 6.01
CA SER A 231 21.52 -11.42 6.50
C SER A 231 21.35 -11.04 7.96
N LEU A 232 22.42 -11.15 8.73
CA LEU A 232 22.46 -10.71 10.11
C LEU A 232 22.89 -9.24 10.25
N ASN A 233 23.21 -8.55 9.14
CA ASN A 233 23.50 -7.11 9.05
C ASN A 233 24.47 -6.56 10.10
N GLN A 234 25.33 -7.42 10.68
CA GLN A 234 26.09 -7.07 11.87
C GLN A 234 27.10 -5.95 11.60
N HIS A 235 27.76 -5.93 10.45
CA HIS A 235 28.85 -4.98 10.19
C HIS A 235 28.35 -3.52 10.01
N GLN A 236 27.30 -3.31 9.22
CA GLN A 236 26.71 -1.97 9.05
C GLN A 236 25.98 -1.49 10.30
N LEU A 237 25.35 -2.39 11.07
CA LEU A 237 24.76 -2.03 12.36
C LEU A 237 25.82 -1.61 13.37
N ILE A 238 26.91 -2.37 13.50
CA ILE A 238 28.00 -2.11 14.45
C ILE A 238 28.71 -0.78 14.13
N GLU A 239 28.88 -0.41 12.87
CA GLU A 239 29.46 0.88 12.50
C GLU A 239 28.55 2.08 12.78
N GLN A 240 27.22 1.89 12.76
CA GLN A 240 26.24 2.94 13.07
C GLN A 240 25.97 3.10 14.57
N LEU A 241 26.38 2.13 15.38
CA LEU A 241 26.20 2.13 16.82
C LEU A 241 27.28 2.99 17.51
N PRO A 242 26.92 3.79 18.54
CA PRO A 242 27.89 4.49 19.37
C PRO A 242 28.91 3.52 19.98
N LYS A 243 30.17 3.93 20.08
CA LYS A 243 31.27 3.10 20.61
C LYS A 243 30.93 2.44 21.95
N SER A 244 30.21 3.13 22.83
CA SER A 244 29.79 2.61 24.13
C SER A 244 28.85 1.40 24.05
N ILE A 245 27.98 1.33 23.03
CA ILE A 245 27.08 0.19 22.82
C ILE A 245 27.84 -0.98 22.18
N CYS A 246 28.71 -0.70 21.20
CA CYS A 246 29.58 -1.72 20.60
C CYS A 246 30.47 -2.39 21.65
N GLN A 247 31.00 -1.60 22.58
CA GLN A 247 31.81 -2.08 23.70
C GLN A 247 31.04 -3.07 24.60
N GLY A 248 29.77 -2.75 24.92
CA GLY A 248 28.89 -3.67 25.64
C GLY A 248 28.54 -4.94 24.86
N ILE A 249 28.34 -4.84 23.54
CA ILE A 249 28.08 -6.00 22.67
C ILE A 249 29.32 -6.91 22.59
N CYS A 250 30.50 -6.34 22.35
CA CYS A 250 31.75 -7.09 22.28
C CYS A 250 32.06 -7.80 23.60
N GLN A 251 31.85 -7.12 24.72
CA GLN A 251 32.01 -7.73 26.04
C GLN A 251 31.02 -8.89 26.25
N HIS A 252 29.76 -8.78 25.80
CA HIS A 252 28.81 -9.88 25.97
C HIS A 252 29.07 -11.05 25.01
N LEU A 253 29.53 -10.80 23.78
CA LEU A 253 29.68 -11.82 22.74
C LEU A 253 31.03 -12.55 22.80
N PHE A 254 32.12 -11.84 23.13
CA PHE A 254 33.48 -12.36 23.01
C PHE A 254 34.18 -12.63 24.35
N PHE A 255 33.71 -12.07 25.46
CA PHE A 255 34.39 -12.21 26.76
C PHE A 255 34.41 -13.65 27.27
N ALA A 256 33.30 -14.37 27.15
CA ALA A 256 33.22 -15.78 27.52
C ALA A 256 34.17 -16.66 26.70
N THR A 257 34.32 -16.35 25.41
CA THR A 257 35.24 -17.08 24.51
C THR A 257 36.70 -16.71 24.79
N ALA A 258 36.99 -15.45 25.08
CA ALA A 258 38.36 -14.99 25.30
C ALA A 258 38.96 -15.48 26.62
N GLU A 259 38.18 -15.62 27.70
CA GLU A 259 38.67 -16.21 28.97
C GLU A 259 39.08 -17.69 28.82
N THR A 260 38.49 -18.41 27.86
CA THR A 260 38.81 -19.82 27.63
C THR A 260 40.10 -20.05 26.83
N VAL A 261 40.60 -19.01 26.16
CA VAL A 261 41.80 -19.10 25.32
C VAL A 261 43.05 -18.94 26.19
N TYR A 262 43.97 -19.90 26.09
CA TYR A 262 45.21 -19.95 26.89
C TYR A 262 46.06 -18.67 26.79
N LEU A 263 46.00 -17.99 25.64
CA LEU A 263 46.79 -16.80 25.33
C LEU A 263 46.38 -15.57 26.17
N PHE A 264 45.13 -15.50 26.63
CA PHE A 264 44.59 -14.35 27.35
C PHE A 264 44.48 -14.56 28.87
N LYS A 265 44.99 -15.68 29.40
CA LYS A 265 45.05 -15.93 30.84
C LYS A 265 45.98 -14.92 31.52
N GLY A 266 45.42 -14.09 32.41
CA GLY A 266 46.16 -13.11 33.22
C GLY A 266 46.21 -11.69 32.62
N VAL A 267 45.57 -11.45 31.48
CA VAL A 267 45.44 -10.10 30.89
C VAL A 267 44.35 -9.32 31.63
N SER A 268 44.57 -8.02 31.88
CA SER A 268 43.56 -7.17 32.53
C SER A 268 42.33 -6.99 31.63
N LYS A 269 41.14 -6.91 32.24
CA LYS A 269 39.87 -6.82 31.50
C LYS A 269 39.81 -5.59 30.57
N GLU A 270 40.47 -4.49 30.96
CA GLU A 270 40.53 -3.26 30.16
C GLU A 270 41.34 -3.43 28.87
N ILE A 271 42.45 -4.17 28.90
CA ILE A 271 43.27 -4.44 27.71
C ILE A 271 42.50 -5.35 26.75
N LEU A 272 41.84 -6.38 27.28
CA LEU A 272 41.01 -7.30 26.50
C LEU A 272 39.87 -6.57 25.78
N LEU A 273 39.23 -5.61 26.46
CA LEU A 273 38.16 -4.77 25.90
C LEU A 273 38.65 -3.79 24.84
N SER A 274 39.87 -3.26 24.97
CA SER A 274 40.46 -2.38 23.95
C SER A 274 40.88 -3.13 22.69
N LEU A 275 41.17 -4.44 22.80
CA LEU A 275 41.65 -5.28 21.71
C LEU A 275 40.52 -5.86 20.85
N MET A 276 39.29 -5.88 21.38
CA MET A 276 38.08 -6.39 20.73
C MET A 276 37.27 -5.32 19.98
N LEU A 277 37.70 -4.06 20.02
CA LEU A 277 36.97 -2.88 19.51
C LEU A 277 37.78 -2.20 18.41
#